data_AF-A0A3A5AVN1-F1
#
_entry.id   AF-A0A3A5AVN1-F1
#
_cell.length_a   1.000
_cell.length_b   1.000
_cell.length_c   1.000
_cell.angle_alpha   90.00
_cell.angle_beta   90.00
_cell.angle_gamma   90.00
#
_symmetry.space_group_name_H-M   'P 1'
#
loop_
_entity.id
_entity.type
_entity.pdbx_description
1 polymer ?
#
loop_
_entity_poly.entity_id
_entity_poly.type
_entity_poly.pdbx_seq_one_letter_code
_entity_poly.pdbx_strand_id
1 'polypeptide(L)'
;MSIPVPAVPRVQAIMQARMSSRRFPGKVLAPFRGKPVIWHVVAAVRRALPRIPIVVATSTDAVDDPLNVYLRDLGIAVFRGSRDCVFDRFRACVAVHPCEWVLRICADSPLMDTKLLQTVVSPQNIDMFTRLLVW
;
A
#
# COMPACT_ATOMS: atom_id res chain seq x y z
N MET A 1 14.46 20.12 30.92
CA MET A 1 14.94 19.54 29.65
C MET A 1 13.88 18.60 29.13
N SER A 2 13.13 19.03 28.11
CA SER A 2 12.16 18.18 27.42
C SER A 2 12.91 17.13 26.61
N ILE A 3 12.70 15.85 26.94
CA ILE A 3 13.17 14.73 26.13
C ILE A 3 12.55 14.91 24.74
N PRO A 4 13.34 14.96 23.65
CA PRO A 4 12.76 15.02 22.32
C PRO A 4 11.94 13.75 22.11
N VAL A 5 10.63 13.91 21.90
CA VAL A 5 9.80 12.83 21.40
C VAL A 5 10.42 12.43 20.06
N PRO A 6 10.87 11.17 19.88
CA PRO A 6 11.50 10.76 18.63
C PRO A 6 10.55 11.09 17.49
N ALA A 7 11.08 11.77 16.46
CA ALA A 7 10.32 12.08 15.26
C ALA A 7 9.67 10.78 14.76
N VAL A 8 8.39 10.85 14.41
CA VAL A 8 7.71 9.67 13.85
C VAL A 8 8.53 9.21 12.66
N PRO A 9 9.03 7.96 12.65
CA PRO A 9 9.88 7.47 11.58
C PRO A 9 9.20 7.66 10.22
N ARG A 10 9.99 7.89 9.16
CA ARG A 10 9.45 8.11 7.81
C ARG A 10 8.93 6.79 7.24
N VAL A 11 7.68 6.48 7.52
CA VAL A 11 6.96 5.28 7.04
C VAL A 11 6.31 5.59 5.68
N GLN A 12 6.43 4.66 4.73
CA GLN A 12 5.71 4.67 3.45
C GLN A 12 4.80 3.45 3.36
N ALA A 13 3.50 3.64 3.14
CA ALA A 13 2.61 2.54 2.81
C ALA A 13 2.77 2.16 1.34
N ILE A 14 3.22 0.94 1.07
CA ILE A 14 3.35 0.38 -0.28
C ILE A 14 2.31 -0.71 -0.45
N MET A 15 1.30 -0.41 -1.27
CA MET A 15 0.21 -1.33 -1.59
C MET A 15 0.56 -2.14 -2.84
N GLN A 16 0.66 -3.46 -2.72
CA GLN A 16 0.84 -4.31 -3.90
C GLN A 16 -0.52 -4.55 -4.57
N ALA A 17 -0.64 -4.20 -5.85
CA ALA A 17 -1.86 -4.40 -6.63
C ALA A 17 -1.55 -4.82 -8.07
N ARG A 18 -2.26 -5.82 -8.59
CA ARG A 18 -2.22 -6.22 -10.01
C ARG A 18 -3.61 -6.66 -10.46
N MET A 19 -3.93 -6.40 -11.71
CA MET A 19 -5.12 -6.88 -12.41
C MET A 19 -5.00 -8.37 -12.75
N SER A 20 -3.76 -8.85 -12.95
CA SER A 20 -3.44 -10.19 -13.49
C SER A 20 -3.53 -11.35 -12.48
N SER A 21 -4.54 -11.37 -11.60
CA SER A 21 -4.75 -12.50 -10.66
C SER A 21 -5.24 -13.75 -11.39
N ARG A 22 -4.64 -14.92 -11.12
CA ARG A 22 -5.05 -16.21 -11.73
C ARG A 22 -6.42 -16.69 -11.26
N ARG A 23 -6.75 -16.47 -9.98
CA ARG A 23 -7.98 -16.98 -9.35
C ARG A 23 -9.17 -16.05 -9.55
N PHE A 24 -8.92 -14.75 -9.63
CA PHE A 24 -9.95 -13.75 -9.91
C PHE A 24 -9.35 -12.57 -10.66
N PRO A 25 -9.23 -12.65 -11.99
CA PRO A 25 -8.72 -11.56 -12.82
C PRO A 25 -9.52 -10.27 -12.59
N GLY A 26 -8.82 -9.14 -12.47
CA GLY A 26 -9.45 -7.84 -12.24
C GLY A 26 -9.99 -7.61 -10.83
N LYS A 27 -9.75 -8.51 -9.86
CA LYS A 27 -10.26 -8.42 -8.47
C LYS A 27 -10.09 -7.02 -7.84
N VAL A 28 -8.93 -6.37 -8.03
CA VAL A 28 -8.63 -5.07 -7.42
C VAL A 28 -9.57 -3.94 -7.91
N LEU A 29 -10.06 -4.03 -9.15
CA LEU A 29 -11.05 -3.11 -9.71
C LEU A 29 -12.49 -3.64 -9.69
N ALA A 30 -12.69 -4.89 -9.26
CA ALA A 30 -14.02 -5.48 -9.18
C ALA A 30 -14.91 -4.65 -8.22
N PRO A 31 -16.21 -4.48 -8.56
CA PRO A 31 -17.12 -3.73 -7.72
C PRO A 31 -17.37 -4.46 -6.39
N PHE A 32 -17.24 -3.73 -5.29
CA PHE A 32 -17.57 -4.18 -3.94
C PHE A 32 -18.26 -3.03 -3.20
N ARG A 33 -19.52 -3.22 -2.79
CA ARG A 33 -20.31 -2.17 -2.10
C ARG A 33 -20.28 -0.80 -2.82
N GLY A 34 -20.46 -0.81 -4.14
CA GLY A 34 -20.54 0.41 -4.98
C GLY A 34 -19.21 1.09 -5.31
N LYS A 35 -18.06 0.55 -4.88
CA LYS A 35 -16.72 1.04 -5.24
C LYS A 35 -15.77 -0.12 -5.55
N PRO A 36 -14.70 0.09 -6.33
CA PRO A 36 -13.65 -0.91 -6.54
C PRO A 36 -13.04 -1.43 -5.22
N VAL A 37 -12.65 -2.71 -5.17
CA VAL A 37 -12.01 -3.32 -3.97
C VAL A 37 -10.85 -2.46 -3.44
N ILE A 38 -9.94 -2.02 -4.32
CA ILE A 38 -8.78 -1.21 -3.93
C ILE A 38 -9.16 0.15 -3.33
N TRP A 39 -10.33 0.69 -3.68
CA TRP A 39 -10.81 1.94 -3.11
C TRP A 39 -11.01 1.81 -1.59
N HIS A 40 -11.59 0.70 -1.14
CA HIS A 40 -11.84 0.45 0.29
C HIS A 40 -10.52 0.29 1.06
N VAL A 41 -9.54 -0.38 0.45
CA VAL A 41 -8.19 -0.54 0.99
C VAL A 41 -7.54 0.83 1.21
N VAL A 42 -7.54 1.68 0.17
CA VAL A 42 -6.96 3.02 0.24
C VAL A 42 -7.70 3.89 1.25
N ALA A 43 -9.03 3.87 1.25
CA ALA A 43 -9.83 4.64 2.19
C ALA A 43 -9.58 4.23 3.65
N ALA A 44 -9.46 2.93 3.92
CA ALA A 44 -9.15 2.43 5.26
C ALA A 44 -7.78 2.93 5.74
N VAL A 45 -6.74 2.87 4.90
CA VAL A 45 -5.39 3.34 5.25
C VAL A 45 -5.35 4.85 5.41
N ARG A 46 -5.96 5.63 4.50
CA ARG A 46 -6.04 7.10 4.63
C ARG A 46 -6.74 7.52 5.93
N ARG A 47 -7.80 6.80 6.32
CA ARG A 47 -8.53 7.07 7.57
C ARG A 47 -7.74 6.68 8.82
N ALA A 48 -7.11 5.50 8.81
CA ALA A 48 -6.38 4.99 9.96
C ALA A 48 -5.05 5.73 10.20
N LEU A 49 -4.38 6.09 9.10
CA LEU A 49 -3.00 6.57 9.06
C LEU A 49 -2.87 7.82 8.15
N PRO A 50 -3.55 8.93 8.48
CA PRO A 50 -3.68 10.09 7.58
C PRO A 50 -2.35 10.80 7.26
N ARG A 51 -1.31 10.57 8.06
CA ARG A 51 0.02 11.15 7.89
C ARG A 51 0.99 10.25 7.10
N ILE A 52 0.58 9.04 6.76
CA ILE A 52 1.43 8.08 6.06
C ILE A 52 1.15 8.18 4.56
N PRO A 53 2.15 8.52 3.74
CA PRO A 53 1.99 8.52 2.30
C PRO A 53 1.66 7.12 1.79
N ILE A 54 0.88 7.05 0.72
CA ILE A 54 0.47 5.81 0.07
C ILE A 54 1.01 5.80 -1.35
N VAL A 55 1.67 4.70 -1.73
CA VAL A 55 2.02 4.38 -3.11
C VAL A 55 1.49 3.00 -3.44
N VAL A 56 0.88 2.84 -4.61
CA VAL A 56 0.48 1.54 -5.12
C VAL A 56 1.54 1.04 -6.09
N ALA A 57 2.15 -0.10 -5.78
CA ALA A 57 3.13 -0.77 -6.62
C ALA A 57 2.45 -1.83 -7.50
N THR A 58 2.41 -1.59 -8.80
CA THR A 58 1.81 -2.46 -9.83
C THR A 58 2.80 -2.82 -10.94
N SER A 59 2.43 -3.64 -11.93
CA SER A 59 3.36 -4.01 -12.99
C SER A 59 3.38 -3.00 -14.14
N THR A 60 4.41 -3.10 -14.98
CA THR A 60 4.50 -2.38 -16.26
C THR A 60 3.63 -2.98 -17.36
N ASP A 61 2.99 -4.12 -17.14
CA ASP A 61 2.15 -4.78 -18.15
C ASP A 61 0.90 -3.94 -18.44
N ALA A 62 0.49 -3.90 -19.71
CA ALA A 62 -0.68 -3.14 -20.16
C ALA A 62 -1.99 -3.54 -19.47
N VAL A 63 -2.10 -4.80 -19.00
CA VAL A 63 -3.27 -5.28 -18.25
C VAL A 63 -3.49 -4.49 -16.94
N ASP A 64 -2.44 -3.87 -16.40
CA ASP A 64 -2.50 -3.03 -15.19
C ASP A 64 -2.77 -1.54 -15.50
N ASP A 65 -2.87 -1.13 -16.79
CA ASP A 65 -3.14 0.26 -17.17
C ASP A 65 -4.46 0.81 -16.60
N PRO A 66 -5.59 0.07 -16.62
CA PRO A 66 -6.84 0.56 -16.05
C PRO A 66 -6.72 0.86 -14.55
N LEU A 67 -5.93 0.06 -13.82
CA LEU A 67 -5.65 0.27 -12.40
C LEU A 67 -4.83 1.54 -12.18
N ASN A 68 -3.80 1.76 -13.00
CA ASN A 68 -2.99 2.97 -12.94
C ASN A 68 -3.82 4.24 -13.22
N VAL A 69 -4.67 4.22 -14.24
CA VAL A 69 -5.57 5.34 -14.55
C VAL A 69 -6.50 5.62 -13.37
N TYR A 70 -7.21 4.60 -12.89
CA TYR A 70 -8.15 4.74 -11.78
C TYR A 70 -7.51 5.32 -10.51
N LEU A 71 -6.29 4.86 -10.16
CA LEU A 71 -5.59 5.34 -8.97
C LEU A 71 -5.07 6.78 -9.13
N ARG A 72 -4.62 7.16 -10.33
CA ARG A 72 -4.20 8.54 -10.62
C ARG A 72 -5.36 9.51 -10.53
N ASP A 73 -6.53 9.12 -11.02
CA ASP A 73 -7.77 9.93 -10.91
C ASP A 73 -8.18 10.15 -9.44
N LEU A 74 -7.81 9.23 -8.54
CA LEU A 74 -7.99 9.35 -7.09
C LEU A 74 -6.85 10.12 -6.36
N GLY A 75 -5.88 10.64 -7.11
CA GLY A 75 -4.71 11.33 -6.59
C GLY A 75 -3.79 10.42 -5.77
N ILE A 76 -3.70 9.14 -6.13
CA ILE A 76 -2.83 8.17 -5.44
C ILE A 76 -1.57 7.96 -6.28
N ALA A 77 -0.40 7.99 -5.62
CA ALA A 77 0.86 7.70 -6.30
C ALA A 77 0.89 6.24 -6.77
N VAL A 78 1.34 6.01 -8.00
CA VAL A 78 1.47 4.68 -8.59
C VAL A 78 2.90 4.48 -9.05
N PHE A 79 3.53 3.41 -8.56
CA PHE A 79 4.81 2.93 -9.04
C PHE A 79 4.58 1.69 -9.93
N ARG A 80 5.18 1.67 -11.12
CA ARG A 80 5.10 0.55 -12.05
C ARG A 80 6.48 -0.10 -12.19
N GLY A 81 6.56 -1.41 -11.99
CA GLY A 81 7.83 -2.15 -12.09
C GLY A 81 7.65 -3.60 -12.50
N SER A 82 8.66 -4.43 -12.23
CA SER A 82 8.67 -5.85 -12.61
C SER A 82 7.40 -6.56 -12.18
N ARG A 83 6.76 -7.32 -13.08
CA ARG A 83 5.61 -8.18 -12.75
C ARG A 83 6.02 -9.35 -11.86
N ASP A 84 7.11 -10.02 -12.24
CA ASP A 84 7.49 -11.34 -11.71
C ASP A 84 8.35 -11.24 -10.45
N CYS A 85 9.19 -10.20 -10.35
CA CYS A 85 9.99 -9.97 -9.16
C CYS A 85 9.35 -8.91 -8.25
N VAL A 86 8.57 -9.37 -7.26
CA VAL A 86 7.96 -8.48 -6.26
C VAL A 86 9.01 -7.72 -5.47
N PHE A 87 10.10 -8.39 -5.09
CA PHE A 87 11.18 -7.77 -4.33
C PHE A 87 11.80 -6.59 -5.09
N ASP A 88 12.18 -6.79 -6.36
CA ASP A 88 12.74 -5.70 -7.18
C ASP A 88 11.76 -4.56 -7.38
N ARG A 89 10.48 -4.86 -7.56
CA ARG A 89 9.45 -3.83 -7.67
C ARG A 89 9.38 -2.98 -6.39
N PHE A 90 9.45 -3.58 -5.21
CA PHE A 90 9.48 -2.84 -3.94
C PHE A 90 10.78 -2.06 -3.78
N ARG A 91 11.94 -2.66 -4.07
CA ARG A 91 13.25 -2.00 -4.02
C ARG A 91 13.29 -0.75 -4.90
N ALA A 92 12.81 -0.86 -6.15
CA ALA A 92 12.76 0.26 -7.07
C ALA A 92 11.70 1.30 -6.66
N CYS A 93 10.58 0.89 -6.08
CA CYS A 93 9.59 1.80 -5.52
C CYS A 93 10.17 2.65 -4.37
N VAL A 94 10.91 2.03 -3.45
CA VAL A 94 11.57 2.73 -2.34
C VAL A 94 12.67 3.67 -2.82
N ALA A 95 13.36 3.34 -3.92
CA ALA A 95 14.33 4.25 -4.52
C ALA A 95 13.70 5.56 -5.04
N VAL A 96 12.45 5.50 -5.52
CA VAL A 96 11.67 6.68 -5.97
C VAL A 96 10.93 7.36 -4.81
N HIS A 97 10.56 6.60 -3.78
CA HIS A 97 9.88 7.07 -2.58
C HIS A 97 10.71 6.73 -1.33
N PRO A 98 11.81 7.47 -1.05
CA PRO A 98 12.70 7.17 0.05
C PRO A 98 11.98 7.19 1.40
N CYS A 99 12.09 6.10 2.14
CA CYS A 99 11.50 5.91 3.45
C CYS A 99 12.44 5.12 4.35
N GLU A 100 12.28 5.25 5.65
CA GLU A 100 12.99 4.45 6.64
C GLU A 100 12.30 3.10 6.85
N TRP A 101 10.96 3.09 6.78
CA TRP A 101 10.14 1.91 7.00
C TRP A 101 9.06 1.75 5.93
N VAL A 102 8.77 0.51 5.55
CA VAL A 102 7.75 0.17 4.53
C VAL A 102 6.59 -0.55 5.18
N LEU A 103 5.41 0.06 5.20
CA LEU A 103 4.17 -0.63 5.53
C LEU A 103 3.64 -1.34 4.27
N ARG A 104 3.91 -2.64 4.14
CA ARG A 104 3.41 -3.45 3.02
C ARG A 104 1.94 -3.82 3.23
N ILE A 105 1.10 -3.52 2.24
CA ILE A 105 -0.35 -3.78 2.28
C ILE A 105 -0.78 -4.54 1.03
N CYS A 106 -1.60 -5.58 1.17
CA CYS A 106 -2.22 -6.25 0.03
C CYS A 106 -3.49 -5.49 -0.41
N ALA A 107 -3.58 -5.13 -1.68
CA ALA A 107 -4.65 -4.26 -2.18
C ALA A 107 -5.96 -4.98 -2.54
N ASP A 108 -6.08 -6.27 -2.21
CA ASP A 108 -7.24 -7.11 -2.55
C ASP A 108 -8.04 -7.60 -1.32
N SER A 109 -7.73 -7.06 -0.15
CA SER A 109 -8.37 -7.34 1.15
C SER A 109 -9.14 -6.10 1.65
N PRO A 110 -10.40 -5.88 1.21
CA PRO A 110 -11.13 -4.63 1.45
C PRO A 110 -11.61 -4.43 2.90
N LEU A 111 -11.54 -5.47 3.74
CA LEU A 111 -12.03 -5.46 5.12
C LEU A 111 -10.86 -5.33 6.12
N MET A 112 -10.01 -4.32 5.93
CA MET A 112 -8.89 -4.06 6.83
C MET A 112 -9.35 -3.54 8.19
N ASP A 113 -8.77 -4.09 9.26
CA ASP A 113 -8.91 -3.57 10.60
C ASP A 113 -8.02 -2.33 10.78
N THR A 114 -8.65 -1.17 10.89
CA THR A 114 -7.95 0.11 11.07
C THR A 114 -7.24 0.22 12.42
N LYS A 115 -7.71 -0.47 13.46
CA LYS A 115 -7.04 -0.47 14.77
C LYS A 115 -5.73 -1.23 14.69
N LEU A 116 -5.73 -2.38 14.01
CA LEU A 116 -4.50 -3.14 13.75
C LEU A 116 -3.47 -2.31 12.98
N LEU A 117 -3.90 -1.59 11.95
CA LEU A 117 -3.02 -0.67 11.20
C LEU A 117 -2.37 0.40 12.10
N GLN A 118 -3.12 0.93 13.07
CA GLN A 118 -2.58 1.92 14.02
C GLN A 118 -1.61 1.28 15.01
N THR A 119 -1.89 0.05 15.46
CA THR A 119 -1.03 -0.70 16.38
C THR A 119 0.31 -1.03 15.73
N VAL A 120 0.34 -1.49 14.47
CA VAL A 120 1.60 -1.89 13.81
C VAL A 120 2.51 -0.72 13.49
N VAL A 121 1.96 0.49 13.32
CA VAL A 121 2.76 1.71 13.07
C VAL A 121 3.04 2.49 14.36
N SER A 122 2.69 1.94 15.53
CA SER A 122 3.06 2.61 16.79
C SER A 122 4.59 2.60 16.95
N PRO A 123 5.20 3.66 17.52
CA PRO A 123 6.65 3.75 17.69
C PRO A 123 7.27 2.56 18.43
N GLN A 124 6.49 1.89 19.29
CA GLN A 124 6.92 0.73 20.06
C GLN A 124 6.98 -0.56 19.24
N ASN A 125 6.29 -0.61 18.09
CA ASN A 125 6.11 -1.81 17.28
C ASN A 125 6.80 -1.75 15.91
N ILE A 126 7.29 -0.58 15.50
CA ILE A 126 7.94 -0.37 14.20
C ILE A 126 9.20 -1.22 14.02
N ASP A 127 9.93 -1.51 15.11
CA ASP A 127 11.12 -2.36 15.08
C ASP A 127 10.79 -3.87 14.88
N MET A 128 9.55 -4.29 15.21
CA MET A 128 9.20 -5.71 15.31
C MET A 128 8.37 -6.26 14.13
N PHE A 129 7.66 -5.42 13.37
CA PHE A 129 6.56 -5.90 12.50
C PHE A 129 6.65 -5.65 11.00
N THR A 130 7.72 -5.03 10.50
CA THR A 130 7.81 -4.63 9.09
C THR A 130 8.09 -5.78 8.11
N ARG A 131 7.93 -7.05 8.53
CA ARG A 131 8.20 -8.25 7.71
C ARG A 131 7.04 -9.22 7.46
N LEU A 132 5.83 -9.04 7.99
CA LEU A 132 4.74 -9.99 7.71
C LEU A 132 3.36 -9.35 7.48
N LEU A 133 2.91 -9.51 6.23
CA LEU A 133 1.55 -9.89 5.83
C LEU A 133 0.40 -9.29 6.65
N VAL A 134 -0.15 -8.19 6.16
CA VAL A 134 -1.62 -8.06 6.16
C VAL A 134 -2.06 -8.80 4.89
N TRP A 135 -2.62 -10.00 5.07
CA TRP A 135 -2.90 -11.04 4.06
C TRP A 135 -3.46 -10.52 2.71
#